data_AF-A0A5B2UIE8-F1
#
_entry.id   AF-A0A5B2UIE8-F1
#
_cell.length_a   1.000
_cell.length_b   1.000
_cell.length_c   1.000
_cell.angle_alpha   90.00
_cell.angle_beta   90.00
_cell.angle_gamma   90.00
#
_symmetry.space_group_name_H-M   'P 1'
#
loop_
_entity.id
_entity.type
_entity.pdbx_description
1 polymer ?
#
loop_
_entity_poly.entity_id
_entity_poly.type
_entity_poly.pdbx_seq_one_letter_code
_entity_poly.pdbx_strand_id
1 'polypeptide(L)'
;AAPMPFDKYTFMPSAMDFYQTSLRDPAFYQLYNRIVEYIVESKQYLKPYTQDKLYFDGVKITDVKVDKLTTFFENFEFDASNSVYFSKEEIKNNHVHDVKVRQPRLNHSPFNVNIEVDSNVASDAVVKIFQA
;
A
#
# COMPACT_ATOMS: atom_id res chain seq x y z
N ALA A 1 -12.78 -21.78 -2.55
CA ALA A 1 -12.61 -22.30 -3.91
C ALA A 1 -13.94 -22.20 -4.64
N ALA A 2 -13.96 -21.65 -5.85
CA ALA A 2 -15.13 -21.63 -6.70
C ALA A 2 -15.27 -22.97 -7.46
N PRO A 3 -16.48 -23.41 -7.82
CA PRO A 3 -16.67 -24.53 -8.74
C PRO A 3 -16.12 -24.19 -10.13
N MET A 4 -15.97 -25.21 -10.98
CA MET A 4 -15.59 -25.01 -12.37
C MET A 4 -16.56 -24.03 -13.07
N PRO A 5 -16.06 -23.14 -13.95
CA PRO A 5 -16.93 -22.27 -14.75
C PRO A 5 -17.97 -23.08 -15.51
N PHE A 6 -19.17 -22.50 -15.65
CA PHE A 6 -20.22 -23.11 -16.45
C PHE A 6 -19.88 -23.04 -17.95
N ASP A 7 -19.38 -21.87 -18.39
CA ASP A 7 -18.84 -21.64 -19.72
C ASP A 7 -17.79 -20.50 -19.69
N LYS A 8 -17.32 -20.05 -20.87
CA LYS A 8 -16.27 -19.02 -21.00
C LYS A 8 -16.69 -17.61 -20.54
N TYR A 9 -17.97 -17.33 -20.41
CA TYR A 9 -18.51 -16.03 -19.97
C TYR A 9 -19.17 -16.10 -18.59
N THR A 10 -19.44 -17.30 -18.08
CA THR A 10 -20.17 -17.55 -16.84
C THR A 10 -19.33 -18.35 -15.86
N PHE A 11 -18.85 -17.67 -14.81
CA PHE A 11 -18.10 -18.27 -13.71
C PHE A 11 -18.61 -17.73 -12.37
N MET A 12 -18.36 -18.48 -11.29
CA MET A 12 -18.64 -18.02 -9.93
C MET A 12 -17.43 -17.21 -9.44
N PRO A 13 -17.55 -15.88 -9.24
CA PRO A 13 -16.39 -15.07 -8.88
C PRO A 13 -15.95 -15.31 -7.43
N SER A 14 -14.64 -15.26 -7.24
CA SER A 14 -13.95 -15.27 -5.95
C SER A 14 -13.29 -13.92 -5.70
N ALA A 15 -12.84 -13.69 -4.46
CA ALA A 15 -12.10 -12.48 -4.12
C ALA A 15 -10.79 -12.33 -4.92
N MET A 16 -10.20 -13.44 -5.40
CA MET A 16 -8.94 -13.44 -6.14
C MET A 16 -9.09 -13.16 -7.65
N ASP A 17 -10.31 -13.18 -8.21
CA ASP A 17 -10.53 -12.96 -9.64
C ASP A 17 -10.41 -11.49 -10.07
N PHE A 18 -10.46 -10.56 -9.11
CA PHE A 18 -10.36 -9.12 -9.37
C PHE A 18 -9.36 -8.43 -8.43
N TYR A 19 -8.52 -7.57 -9.00
CA TYR A 19 -7.51 -6.81 -8.24
C TYR A 19 -8.11 -5.94 -7.12
N GLN A 20 -9.33 -5.42 -7.33
CA GLN A 20 -10.05 -4.60 -6.36
C GLN A 20 -10.45 -5.38 -5.10
N THR A 21 -10.52 -6.72 -5.18
CA THR A 21 -10.96 -7.59 -4.08
C THR A 21 -9.87 -8.52 -3.56
N SER A 22 -8.77 -8.74 -4.29
CA SER A 22 -7.74 -9.73 -3.93
C SER A 22 -7.17 -9.53 -2.52
N LEU A 23 -6.92 -8.28 -2.13
CA LEU A 23 -6.39 -7.91 -0.81
C LEU A 23 -7.34 -8.24 0.36
N ARG A 24 -8.59 -8.65 0.09
CA ARG A 24 -9.56 -9.03 1.13
C ARG A 24 -9.42 -10.50 1.54
N ASP A 25 -8.75 -11.33 0.75
CA ASP A 25 -8.58 -12.76 1.01
C ASP A 25 -7.20 -13.06 1.63
N PRO A 26 -7.12 -13.68 2.81
CA PRO A 26 -5.85 -14.11 3.40
C PRO A 26 -5.01 -15.02 2.49
N ALA A 27 -5.63 -15.79 1.59
CA ALA A 27 -4.93 -16.66 0.64
C ALA A 27 -4.10 -15.87 -0.37
N PHE A 28 -4.50 -14.62 -0.69
CA PHE A 28 -3.70 -13.72 -1.51
C PHE A 28 -2.32 -13.51 -0.89
N TYR A 29 -2.27 -13.12 0.39
CA TYR A 29 -1.01 -12.87 1.08
C TYR A 29 -0.15 -14.13 1.19
N GLN A 30 -0.76 -15.29 1.42
CA GLN A 30 -0.04 -16.57 1.47
C GLN A 30 0.58 -16.93 0.12
N LEU A 31 -0.16 -16.74 -0.98
CA LEU A 31 0.33 -17.00 -2.33
C LEU A 31 1.51 -16.09 -2.67
N TYR A 32 1.36 -14.77 -2.46
CA TYR A 32 2.42 -13.82 -2.77
C TYR A 32 3.62 -13.96 -1.83
N ASN A 33 3.41 -14.28 -0.55
CA ASN A 33 4.51 -14.59 0.37
C ASN A 33 5.33 -15.77 -0.14
N ARG A 34 4.68 -16.87 -0.56
CA ARG A 34 5.37 -18.02 -1.14
C ARG A 34 6.16 -17.68 -2.40
N ILE A 35 5.61 -16.82 -3.27
CA ILE A 35 6.32 -16.36 -4.47
C ILE A 35 7.54 -15.52 -4.07
N VAL A 36 7.39 -14.62 -3.11
CA VAL A 36 8.49 -13.78 -2.59
C VAL A 36 9.57 -14.63 -1.94
N GLU A 37 9.22 -15.68 -1.20
CA GLU A 37 10.18 -16.64 -0.63
C GLU A 37 11.07 -17.25 -1.72
N TYR A 38 10.50 -17.73 -2.83
CA TYR A 38 11.31 -18.23 -3.96
C TYR A 38 12.21 -17.15 -4.57
N ILE A 39 11.73 -15.91 -4.65
CA ILE A 39 12.56 -14.79 -5.14
C ILE A 39 13.71 -14.54 -4.16
N VAL A 40 13.45 -14.50 -2.86
CA VAL A 40 14.47 -14.27 -1.82
C VAL A 40 15.49 -15.41 -1.78
N GLU A 41 15.06 -16.66 -1.96
CA GLU A 41 15.96 -17.81 -2.16
C GLU A 41 16.91 -17.57 -3.34
N SER A 42 16.41 -17.09 -4.48
CA SER A 42 17.27 -16.72 -5.61
C SER A 42 18.22 -15.55 -5.30
N LYS A 43 17.82 -14.63 -4.41
CA LYS A 43 18.65 -13.48 -4.00
C LYS A 43 19.84 -13.90 -3.14
N GLN A 44 19.85 -15.10 -2.56
CA GLN A 44 20.99 -15.63 -1.80
C GLN A 44 22.24 -15.84 -2.66
N TYR A 45 22.08 -15.97 -3.98
CA TYR A 45 23.19 -16.08 -4.92
C TYR A 45 23.84 -14.73 -5.27
N LEU A 46 23.23 -13.62 -4.86
CA LEU A 46 23.82 -12.30 -5.05
C LEU A 46 24.88 -12.05 -3.98
N LYS A 47 25.99 -11.42 -4.38
CA LYS A 47 27.03 -11.00 -3.43
C LYS A 47 26.46 -9.92 -2.48
N PRO A 48 26.51 -10.11 -1.16
CA PRO A 48 26.11 -9.08 -0.21
C PRO A 48 26.93 -7.80 -0.39
N TYR A 49 26.33 -6.65 -0.11
CA TYR A 49 27.06 -5.38 -0.12
C TYR A 49 28.19 -5.41 0.91
N THR A 50 29.37 -4.97 0.49
CA THR A 50 30.54 -4.85 1.36
C THR A 50 30.48 -3.54 2.15
N GLN A 51 31.21 -3.47 3.27
CA GLN A 51 31.23 -2.28 4.14
C GLN A 51 31.61 -1.02 3.35
N ASP A 52 32.64 -1.11 2.53
CA ASP A 52 33.13 -0.07 1.62
C ASP A 52 32.10 0.41 0.58
N LYS A 53 31.08 -0.40 0.24
CA LYS A 53 29.98 0.01 -0.64
C LYS A 53 28.84 0.70 0.10
N LEU A 54 28.72 0.48 1.41
CA LEU A 54 27.67 1.06 2.24
C LEU A 54 28.17 2.27 3.05
N TYR A 55 29.48 2.35 3.28
CA TYR A 55 30.09 3.41 4.05
C TYR A 55 30.08 4.72 3.27
N PHE A 56 29.52 5.76 3.88
CA PHE A 56 29.62 7.12 3.38
C PHE A 56 30.76 7.82 4.12
N ASP A 57 31.91 7.97 3.46
CA ASP A 57 33.08 8.58 4.07
C ASP A 57 32.86 10.04 4.44
N GLY A 58 33.31 10.42 5.64
CA GLY A 58 33.16 11.77 6.17
C GLY A 58 31.74 12.19 6.57
N VAL A 59 30.74 11.30 6.49
CA VAL A 59 29.36 11.58 6.89
C VAL A 59 28.93 10.62 8.01
N LYS A 60 28.37 11.17 9.08
CA LYS A 60 27.88 10.40 10.22
C LYS A 60 26.52 10.92 10.66
N ILE A 61 25.54 10.02 10.77
CA ILE A 61 24.29 10.30 11.47
C ILE A 61 24.58 10.25 12.97
N THR A 62 24.41 11.37 13.65
CA THR A 62 24.71 11.51 15.09
C THR A 62 23.50 11.21 15.96
N ASP A 63 22.32 11.64 15.52
CA ASP A 63 21.07 11.42 16.25
C ASP A 63 19.88 11.34 15.30
N VAL A 64 18.85 10.61 15.73
CA VAL A 64 17.57 10.49 15.03
C VAL A 64 16.45 10.61 16.04
N LYS A 65 15.68 11.70 15.94
CA LYS A 65 14.50 11.95 16.79
C LYS A 65 13.25 11.81 15.94
N VAL A 66 12.26 11.10 16.47
CA VAL A 66 10.96 10.90 15.82
C VAL A 66 9.89 11.41 16.77
N ASP A 67 8.98 12.22 16.25
CA ASP A 67 7.80 12.67 16.99
C ASP A 67 6.91 11.47 17.37
N LYS A 68 5.94 11.70 18.27
CA LYS A 68 5.04 10.66 18.73
C LYS A 68 4.19 10.08 17.58
N LEU A 69 4.34 8.79 17.32
CA LEU A 69 3.52 8.04 16.37
C LEU A 69 2.17 7.69 17.01
N THR A 70 1.08 8.26 16.49
CA THR A 70 -0.28 8.03 17.01
C THR A 70 -1.23 7.70 15.87
N THR A 71 -1.92 6.57 15.97
CA THR A 71 -2.95 6.13 15.03
C THR A 71 -4.35 6.29 15.62
N PHE A 72 -5.33 6.55 14.77
CA PHE A 72 -6.73 6.65 15.15
C PHE A 72 -7.64 6.24 13.98
N PHE A 73 -8.94 6.10 14.24
CA PHE A 73 -9.93 5.93 13.19
C PHE A 73 -10.69 7.23 12.95
N GLU A 74 -10.91 7.55 11.68
CA GLU A 74 -11.76 8.67 11.27
C GLU A 74 -12.80 8.21 10.24
N ASN A 75 -13.97 8.85 10.23
CA ASN A 75 -14.98 8.56 9.24
C ASN A 75 -14.56 9.09 7.88
N PHE A 76 -14.59 8.23 6.88
CA PHE A 76 -14.33 8.55 5.49
C PHE A 76 -15.58 8.26 4.66
N GLU A 77 -15.93 9.17 3.76
CA GLU A 77 -17.04 9.04 2.83
C GLU A 77 -16.54 8.92 1.39
N PHE A 78 -17.15 8.03 0.63
CA PHE A 78 -16.98 7.99 -0.83
C PHE A 78 -18.32 7.87 -1.54
N ASP A 79 -18.35 8.37 -2.77
CA ASP A 79 -19.51 8.32 -3.66
C ASP A 79 -19.67 6.90 -4.24
N ALA A 80 -20.85 6.31 -4.06
CA ALA A 80 -21.24 5.00 -4.55
C ALA A 80 -22.39 5.06 -5.56
N SER A 81 -22.69 6.23 -6.11
CA SER A 81 -23.84 6.47 -7.01
C SER A 81 -23.78 5.61 -8.27
N ASN A 82 -22.59 5.23 -8.73
CA ASN A 82 -22.40 4.29 -9.86
C ASN A 82 -22.98 2.88 -9.60
N SER A 83 -23.28 2.52 -8.36
CA SER A 83 -23.92 1.25 -8.01
C SER A 83 -25.46 1.31 -8.05
N VAL A 84 -26.02 2.50 -8.31
CA VAL A 84 -27.46 2.75 -8.37
C VAL A 84 -27.95 2.69 -9.82
N TYR A 85 -29.10 2.04 -10.04
CA TYR A 85 -29.77 2.03 -11.33
C TYR A 85 -30.69 3.24 -11.45
N PHE A 86 -30.65 3.91 -12.61
CA PHE A 86 -31.48 5.09 -12.90
C PHE A 86 -32.52 4.76 -13.97
N SER A 87 -33.71 5.35 -13.84
CA SER A 87 -34.75 5.33 -14.88
C SER A 87 -34.39 6.27 -16.04
N LYS A 88 -35.05 6.07 -17.19
CA LYS A 88 -34.86 6.92 -18.38
C LYS A 88 -35.23 8.39 -18.13
N GLU A 89 -36.25 8.64 -17.30
CA GLU A 89 -36.67 10.00 -16.95
C GLU A 89 -35.63 10.68 -16.06
N GLU A 90 -35.08 9.96 -15.08
CA GLU A 90 -34.02 10.49 -14.21
C GLU A 90 -32.76 10.85 -14.99
N ILE A 91 -32.36 10.00 -15.95
CA ILE A 91 -31.22 10.30 -16.84
C ILE A 91 -31.52 11.53 -17.71
N LYS A 92 -32.72 11.61 -18.30
CA LYS A 92 -33.11 12.72 -19.18
C LYS A 92 -33.19 14.05 -18.44
N ASN A 93 -33.63 14.04 -17.19
CA ASN A 93 -33.77 15.23 -16.35
C ASN A 93 -32.48 15.57 -15.58
N ASN A 94 -31.38 14.86 -15.84
CA ASN A 94 -30.13 14.98 -15.07
C ASN A 94 -30.37 14.89 -13.56
N HIS A 95 -31.32 14.05 -13.14
CA HIS A 95 -31.64 13.87 -11.73
C HIS A 95 -30.48 13.16 -11.04
N VAL A 96 -29.87 13.84 -10.08
CA VAL A 96 -28.70 13.33 -9.35
C VAL A 96 -29.18 12.57 -8.10
N HIS A 97 -28.82 11.29 -8.00
CA HIS A 97 -28.92 10.54 -6.75
C HIS A 97 -27.52 10.37 -6.17
N ASP A 98 -27.14 11.27 -5.27
CA ASP A 98 -25.86 11.20 -4.58
C ASP A 98 -25.93 10.19 -3.43
N VAL A 99 -25.36 8.99 -3.65
CA VAL A 99 -25.24 7.98 -2.60
C VAL A 99 -23.84 7.98 -2.04
N LYS A 100 -23.72 8.21 -0.73
CA LYS A 100 -22.45 8.15 -0.01
C LYS A 100 -22.38 6.95 0.91
N VAL A 101 -21.23 6.29 0.92
CA VAL A 101 -20.90 5.23 1.89
C VAL A 101 -19.89 5.79 2.88
N ARG A 102 -20.20 5.69 4.18
CA ARG A 102 -19.34 6.13 5.28
C ARG A 102 -18.75 4.92 5.99
N GLN A 103 -17.44 4.93 6.21
CA GLN A 103 -16.74 3.90 7.00
C GLN A 103 -15.61 4.50 7.84
N PRO A 104 -15.33 3.99 9.05
CA PRO A 104 -14.13 4.35 9.78
C PRO A 104 -12.89 3.77 9.09
N ARG A 105 -11.89 4.61 8.79
CA ARG A 105 -10.61 4.22 8.20
C ARG A 105 -9.46 4.59 9.14
N LEU A 106 -8.42 3.76 9.12
CA LEU A 106 -7.19 4.02 9.87
C LEU A 106 -6.51 5.28 9.33
N ASN A 107 -6.11 6.18 10.23
CA ASN A 107 -5.31 7.36 9.95
C ASN A 107 -4.23 7.55 11.04
N HIS A 108 -3.31 8.49 10.85
CA HIS A 108 -2.27 8.83 11.80
C HIS A 108 -2.07 10.34 11.91
N SER A 109 -1.57 10.79 13.06
CA SER A 109 -1.15 12.18 13.23
C SER A 109 0.12 12.44 12.41
N PRO A 110 0.27 13.63 11.78
CA PRO A 110 1.54 14.04 11.19
C PRO A 110 2.67 14.00 12.22
N PHE A 111 3.86 13.59 11.80
CA PHE A 111 5.05 13.48 12.66
C PHE A 111 6.30 13.88 11.87
N ASN A 112 7.31 14.41 12.55
CA ASN A 112 8.62 14.70 11.95
C ASN A 112 9.64 13.62 12.29
N VAL A 113 10.61 13.46 11.39
CA VAL A 113 11.84 12.69 11.61
C VAL A 113 13.01 13.67 11.49
N ASN A 114 13.62 14.02 12.62
CA ASN A 114 14.75 14.92 12.70
C ASN A 114 16.04 14.10 12.72
N ILE A 115 16.83 14.22 11.66
CA ILE A 115 18.10 13.51 11.48
C ILE A 115 19.22 14.52 11.64
N GLU A 116 20.03 14.36 12.69
CA GLU A 116 21.24 15.15 12.90
C GLU A 116 22.40 14.45 12.19
N VAL A 117 23.13 15.18 11.35
CA VAL A 117 24.21 14.66 10.51
C VAL A 117 25.44 15.54 10.65
N ASP A 118 26.56 14.91 11.01
CA ASP A 118 27.88 15.51 10.95
C ASP A 118 28.52 15.16 9.61
N SER A 119 28.89 16.19 8.83
CA SER A 119 29.60 16.02 7.56
C SER A 119 30.92 16.78 7.54
N ASN A 120 32.01 16.08 7.23
CA ASN A 120 33.34 16.64 7.08
C ASN A 120 33.55 17.31 5.72
N VAL A 121 32.65 17.06 4.75
CA VAL A 121 32.74 17.57 3.38
C VAL A 121 31.38 18.06 2.89
N ALA A 122 31.37 19.07 2.01
CA ALA A 122 30.16 19.43 1.27
C ALA A 122 29.95 18.39 0.16
N SER A 123 28.82 17.69 0.18
CA SER A 123 28.48 16.65 -0.80
C SER A 123 26.97 16.49 -0.93
N ASP A 124 26.52 16.15 -2.13
CA ASP A 124 25.12 15.78 -2.35
C ASP A 124 24.86 14.37 -1.82
N ALA A 125 23.79 14.20 -1.06
CA ALA A 125 23.47 12.94 -0.38
C ALA A 125 22.05 12.46 -0.71
N VAL A 126 21.85 11.14 -0.65
CA VAL A 126 20.53 10.51 -0.73
C VAL A 126 20.15 10.00 0.65
N VAL A 127 19.02 10.47 1.18
CA VAL A 127 18.48 10.02 2.46
C VAL A 127 17.36 9.01 2.19
N LYS A 128 17.43 7.83 2.84
CA LYS A 128 16.38 6.79 2.78
C LYS A 128 15.96 6.42 4.20
N ILE A 129 14.65 6.41 4.45
CA ILE A 129 14.05 6.04 5.74
C ILE A 129 13.22 4.77 5.52
N PHE A 130 13.39 3.78 6.39
CA PHE A 130 12.64 2.52 6.37
C PHE A 130 11.96 2.31 7.71
N GLN A 131 10.76 1.72 7.70
CA GLN A 131 10.04 1.24 8.89
C GLN A 131 10.02 -0.29 8.84
N ALA A 132 10.39 -0.93 9.95
CA ALA A 132 10.38 -2.38 10.12
C ALA A 132 9.43 -2.78 11.24
#